data_AF-A0A960ZVG4-F1
#
_entry.id   AF-A0A960ZVG4-F1
#
_cell.length_a   1.000
_cell.length_b   1.000
_cell.length_c   1.000
_cell.angle_alpha   90.00
_cell.angle_beta   90.00
_cell.angle_gamma   90.00
#
_symmetry.space_group_name_H-M   'P 1'
#
loop_
_entity.id
_entity.type
_entity.pdbx_description
1 polymer ?
#
loop_
_entity_poly.entity_id
_entity_poly.type
_entity_poly.pdbx_seq_one_letter_code
_entity_poly.pdbx_strand_id
1 'polypeptide(L)'
;MGAYFIRRLLLIPPTFIGMTLAVFALVQFTPGGRLETTLMEARSGGGARANNRQGSGLTPSQELKLEEQFGHDKPFLVAYAAWLGLVPKETNRSRSEFVGDAKDTEVKIPGTADVVKVTLEADNKLAMQAPKEHDLSAWRLRYVSSDELTERWKKRHKGEELEKPLAPVAILYQPKFAGLLQGDLGESVRYSEPVWDMMKRRFPISIFYGVVSLILIYSICIPLGVLKAIKHRTAVDNVSSVIIFIGYAIPGYVLGVILVVYLAAKLGWFPLEGFVSPNFGDLNLWGKIKDLSHHSVLPLICYMVGSFASLTMLVKNNLMDQLASDYVRTAVAKGLTFNRAVFGHALRNAFIPAAATMGQALTIIVGGSFLIERIFDIDGFGLMGFNALIERDDSIVMATVAVGGLLLMLGNIVSDLITAKLDPRIRFE
;
A
#
# COMPACT_ATOMS: atom_id res chain seq x y z
N MET A 1 -20.72 -24.52 -4.11
CA MET A 1 -20.72 -23.23 -3.38
C MET A 1 -19.76 -23.25 -2.21
N GLY A 2 -20.02 -23.98 -1.11
CA GLY A 2 -19.12 -24.01 0.05
C GLY A 2 -17.67 -24.43 -0.28
N ALA A 3 -17.49 -25.51 -1.05
CA ALA A 3 -16.16 -25.97 -1.48
C ALA A 3 -15.39 -24.93 -2.32
N TYR A 4 -16.09 -24.15 -3.16
CA TYR A 4 -15.47 -23.08 -3.95
C TYR A 4 -14.99 -21.92 -3.07
N PHE A 5 -15.85 -21.44 -2.16
CA PHE A 5 -15.46 -20.37 -1.25
C PHE A 5 -14.32 -20.80 -0.33
N ILE A 6 -14.31 -22.05 0.13
CA ILE A 6 -13.19 -22.62 0.87
C ILE A 6 -11.92 -22.63 0.01
N ARG A 7 -11.98 -23.12 -1.23
CA ARG A 7 -10.82 -23.07 -2.15
C ARG A 7 -10.32 -21.64 -2.35
N ARG A 8 -11.22 -20.67 -2.56
CA ARG A 8 -10.85 -19.27 -2.78
C ARG A 8 -10.28 -18.61 -1.52
N LEU A 9 -10.82 -18.92 -0.35
CA LEU A 9 -10.26 -18.49 0.93
C LEU A 9 -8.86 -19.09 1.15
N LEU A 10 -8.68 -20.37 0.82
CA LEU A 10 -7.39 -21.07 0.88
C LEU A 10 -6.37 -20.56 -0.15
N LEU A 11 -6.83 -19.93 -1.24
CA LEU A 11 -5.97 -19.27 -2.21
C LEU A 11 -5.50 -17.88 -1.76
N ILE A 12 -6.13 -17.26 -0.75
CA ILE A 12 -5.69 -15.94 -0.24
C ILE A 12 -4.25 -16.00 0.29
N PRO A 13 -3.89 -16.89 1.25
CA PRO A 13 -2.52 -16.91 1.79
C PRO A 13 -1.42 -17.11 0.73
N PRO A 14 -1.49 -18.09 -0.20
CA PRO A 14 -0.43 -18.27 -1.19
C PRO A 14 -0.36 -17.11 -2.18
N THR A 15 -1.49 -16.53 -2.59
CA THR A 15 -1.51 -15.35 -3.47
C THR A 15 -0.92 -14.13 -2.77
N PHE A 16 -1.26 -13.94 -1.49
CA PHE A 16 -0.73 -12.86 -0.68
C PHE A 16 0.78 -12.95 -0.50
N ILE A 17 1.28 -14.14 -0.19
CA ILE A 17 2.71 -14.40 -0.04
C ILE A 17 3.41 -14.17 -1.39
N GLY A 18 2.88 -14.72 -2.49
CA GLY A 18 3.45 -14.53 -3.82
C GLY A 18 3.55 -13.05 -4.22
N MET A 19 2.47 -12.28 -4.01
CA MET A 19 2.44 -10.85 -4.32
C MET A 19 3.40 -10.04 -3.43
N THR A 20 3.37 -10.25 -2.11
CA THR A 20 4.25 -9.52 -1.19
C THR A 20 5.72 -9.90 -1.38
N LEU A 21 6.03 -11.16 -1.70
CA LEU A 21 7.37 -11.60 -2.03
C LEU A 21 7.89 -10.94 -3.32
N ALA A 22 7.05 -10.84 -4.35
CA ALA A 22 7.41 -10.18 -5.61
C ALA A 22 7.73 -8.70 -5.38
N VAL A 23 6.91 -8.00 -4.60
CA VAL A 23 7.14 -6.58 -4.27
C VAL A 23 8.36 -6.41 -3.37
N PHE A 24 8.55 -7.29 -2.39
CA PHE A 24 9.74 -7.29 -1.55
C PHE A 24 11.02 -7.50 -2.36
N ALA A 25 10.99 -8.40 -3.35
CA ALA A 25 12.08 -8.57 -4.30
C ALA A 25 12.32 -7.29 -5.11
N LEU A 26 11.26 -6.69 -5.68
CA LEU A 26 11.39 -5.45 -6.46
C LEU A 26 12.04 -4.33 -5.64
N VAL A 27 11.60 -4.11 -4.40
CA VAL A 27 12.14 -3.07 -3.52
C VAL A 27 13.61 -3.35 -3.16
N GLN A 28 13.99 -4.60 -2.89
CA GLN A 28 15.38 -4.93 -2.57
C GLN A 28 16.33 -4.88 -3.78
N PHE A 29 15.84 -5.18 -4.98
CA PHE A 29 16.66 -5.24 -6.19
C PHE A 29 16.59 -3.98 -7.05
N THR A 30 15.76 -2.99 -6.71
CA THR A 30 15.77 -1.69 -7.38
C THR A 30 17.13 -0.99 -7.21
N PRO A 31 17.83 -0.63 -8.31
CA PRO A 31 19.11 0.08 -8.24
C PRO A 31 18.99 1.42 -7.51
N GLY A 32 20.01 1.81 -6.75
CA GLY A 32 19.99 3.02 -5.94
C GLY A 32 19.14 2.88 -4.68
N GLY A 33 18.96 1.68 -4.12
CA GLY A 33 18.16 1.44 -2.91
C GLY A 33 18.54 2.35 -1.73
N ARG A 34 17.71 2.41 -0.68
CA ARG A 34 17.91 3.35 0.45
C ARG A 34 19.30 3.31 1.05
N LEU A 35 19.86 2.11 1.18
CA LEU A 35 21.22 1.92 1.66
C LEU A 35 22.23 2.67 0.78
N GLU A 36 22.11 2.55 -0.54
CA GLU A 36 23.00 3.22 -1.48
C GLU A 36 22.84 4.75 -1.43
N THR A 37 21.61 5.28 -1.30
CA THR A 37 21.40 6.73 -1.16
C THR A 37 21.89 7.27 0.17
N THR A 38 21.70 6.55 1.28
CA THR A 38 22.20 6.98 2.59
C THR A 38 23.72 6.88 2.66
N LEU A 39 24.33 5.89 2.01
CA LEU A 39 25.77 5.82 1.80
C LEU A 39 26.26 6.96 0.91
N MET A 40 25.56 7.29 -0.17
CA MET A 40 25.89 8.44 -1.03
C MET A 40 25.76 9.76 -0.28
N GLU A 41 24.69 9.95 0.50
CA GLU A 41 24.44 11.13 1.32
C GLU A 41 25.50 11.27 2.42
N ALA A 42 25.84 10.18 3.11
CA ALA A 42 26.90 10.19 4.10
C ALA A 42 28.30 10.38 3.48
N ARG A 43 28.52 9.94 2.23
CA ARG A 43 29.76 10.22 1.45
C ARG A 43 29.81 11.67 0.94
N SER A 44 28.68 12.27 0.56
CA SER A 44 28.59 13.62 -0.02
C SER A 44 28.40 14.74 1.01
N GLY A 45 27.72 14.48 2.13
CA GLY A 45 27.50 15.39 3.25
C GLY A 45 28.75 15.65 4.11
N GLY A 46 29.83 14.89 3.91
CA GLY A 46 31.14 15.12 4.53
C GLY A 46 31.93 16.31 3.95
N GLY A 47 31.37 17.04 2.97
CA GLY A 47 32.09 18.00 2.13
C GLY A 47 32.01 19.48 2.52
N ALA A 48 31.85 19.87 3.80
CA ALA A 48 31.81 21.29 4.18
C ALA A 48 32.74 21.72 5.34
N ARG A 49 33.55 20.83 5.92
CA ARG A 49 34.60 21.22 6.87
C ARG A 49 35.87 20.37 6.73
N ALA A 50 36.97 21.08 6.47
CA ALA A 50 38.35 20.77 6.81
C ALA A 50 39.28 20.19 5.71
N ASN A 51 40.21 21.06 5.31
CA ASN A 51 41.59 20.83 4.88
C ASN A 51 42.12 19.38 4.88
N ASN A 52 42.56 18.95 3.70
CA ASN A 52 43.77 18.19 3.45
C ASN A 52 44.00 16.95 4.35
N ARG A 53 43.11 15.96 4.27
CA ARG A 53 43.45 14.55 4.53
C ARG A 53 42.79 13.65 3.48
N GLN A 54 43.63 12.93 2.77
CA GLN A 54 43.30 11.87 1.83
C GLN A 54 42.51 10.79 2.58
N GLY A 55 41.22 10.66 2.27
CA GLY A 55 40.29 9.75 2.97
C GLY A 55 38.89 10.36 3.16
N SER A 56 38.34 10.98 2.12
CA SER A 56 36.97 11.52 2.14
C SER A 56 35.99 10.47 1.61
N GLY A 57 35.70 9.50 2.47
CA GLY A 57 34.69 8.46 2.26
C GLY A 57 34.30 7.86 3.61
N LEU A 58 33.07 7.34 3.71
CA LEU A 58 32.65 6.53 4.86
C LEU A 58 33.67 5.42 5.10
N THR A 59 34.06 5.20 6.36
CA THR A 59 34.91 4.04 6.68
C THR A 59 34.16 2.74 6.41
N PRO A 60 34.82 1.64 6.00
CA PRO A 60 34.14 0.37 5.71
C PRO A 60 33.30 -0.17 6.88
N SER A 61 33.70 0.12 8.13
CA SER A 61 32.94 -0.24 9.33
C SER A 61 31.64 0.57 9.52
N GLN A 62 31.63 1.85 9.10
CA GLN A 62 30.44 2.70 9.14
C GLN A 62 29.43 2.31 8.06
N GLU A 63 29.91 1.89 6.89
CA GLU A 63 29.06 1.37 5.81
C GLU A 63 28.34 0.09 6.24
N LEU A 64 29.08 -0.91 6.74
CA LEU A 64 28.50 -2.15 7.27
C LEU A 64 27.54 -1.90 8.45
N LYS A 65 27.77 -0.84 9.25
CA LYS A 65 26.84 -0.42 10.31
C LYS A 65 25.49 0.00 9.75
N LEU A 66 25.49 0.78 8.67
CA LEU A 66 24.26 1.23 8.01
C LEU A 66 23.53 0.02 7.39
N GLU A 67 24.25 -0.92 6.79
CA GLU A 67 23.64 -2.15 6.25
C GLU A 67 22.88 -2.96 7.31
N GLU A 68 23.49 -3.12 8.48
CA GLU A 68 22.89 -3.82 9.62
C GLU A 68 21.68 -3.08 10.18
N GLN A 69 21.69 -1.75 10.18
CA GLN A 69 20.55 -0.93 10.61
C GLN A 69 19.34 -1.13 9.67
N PHE A 70 19.57 -1.23 8.37
CA PHE A 70 18.51 -1.47 7.39
C PHE A 70 18.12 -2.96 7.25
N GLY A 71 18.78 -3.87 7.98
CA GLY A 71 18.46 -5.30 7.94
C GLY A 71 18.84 -5.99 6.62
N HIS A 72 19.70 -5.37 5.82
CA HIS A 72 20.28 -5.95 4.60
C HIS A 72 21.45 -6.91 4.90
N ASP A 73 21.71 -7.21 6.17
CA ASP A 73 22.72 -8.16 6.64
C ASP A 73 22.29 -9.62 6.48
N LYS A 74 20.98 -9.87 6.31
CA LYS A 74 20.40 -11.22 6.29
C LYS A 74 20.16 -11.72 4.86
N PRO A 75 20.21 -13.05 4.63
CA PRO A 75 19.78 -13.62 3.36
C PRO A 75 18.36 -13.17 3.01
N PHE A 76 18.11 -12.93 1.72
CA PHE A 76 16.84 -12.42 1.19
C PHE A 76 15.60 -13.12 1.78
N LEU A 77 15.59 -14.46 1.80
CA LEU A 77 14.47 -15.25 2.32
C LEU A 77 14.27 -15.06 3.83
N VAL A 78 15.35 -14.90 4.59
CA VAL A 78 15.28 -14.64 6.04
C VAL A 78 14.76 -13.24 6.29
N ALA A 79 15.19 -12.25 5.50
CA ALA A 79 14.69 -10.88 5.59
C ALA A 79 13.18 -10.82 5.27
N TYR A 80 12.73 -11.50 4.22
CA TYR A 80 11.30 -11.60 3.89
C TYR A 80 10.50 -12.35 4.97
N ALA A 81 11.00 -13.50 5.44
CA ALA A 81 10.35 -14.27 6.50
C ALA A 81 10.26 -13.48 7.82
N ALA A 82 11.27 -12.69 8.14
CA ALA A 82 11.25 -11.78 9.28
C ALA A 82 10.23 -10.66 9.06
N TRP A 83 10.21 -10.03 7.87
CA TRP A 83 9.21 -9.01 7.52
C TRP A 83 7.77 -9.53 7.62
N LEU A 84 7.51 -10.73 7.11
CA LEU A 84 6.21 -11.40 7.22
C LEU A 84 5.86 -11.74 8.67
N GLY A 85 6.87 -11.98 9.52
CA GLY A 85 6.69 -12.33 10.93
C GLY A 85 6.80 -13.82 11.25
N LEU A 86 7.37 -14.63 10.35
CA LEU A 86 7.66 -16.05 10.55
C LEU A 86 8.96 -16.30 11.33
N VAL A 87 9.88 -15.34 11.31
CA VAL A 87 11.18 -15.38 11.98
C VAL A 87 11.31 -14.16 12.89
N PRO A 88 11.91 -14.30 14.10
CA PRO A 88 12.09 -13.15 14.98
C PRO A 88 12.99 -12.10 14.33
N LYS A 89 12.54 -10.84 14.35
CA LYS A 89 13.38 -9.69 14.01
C LYS A 89 14.24 -9.33 15.21
N GLU A 90 15.45 -8.89 14.92
CA GLU A 90 16.31 -8.28 15.92
C GLU A 90 15.88 -6.82 16.05
N THR A 91 15.11 -6.53 17.10
CA THR A 91 14.66 -5.19 17.47
C THR A 91 15.57 -4.60 18.53
N ASN A 92 15.57 -3.27 18.69
CA ASN A 92 16.39 -2.57 19.68
C ASN A 92 17.85 -3.04 19.60
N ARG A 93 18.57 -2.70 18.52
CA ARG A 93 19.96 -3.15 18.31
C ARG A 93 20.96 -2.12 18.82
N SER A 94 22.04 -2.59 19.43
CA SER A 94 23.23 -1.80 19.72
C SER A 94 24.48 -2.57 19.32
N ARG A 95 25.48 -1.84 18.84
CA ARG A 95 26.71 -2.37 18.26
C ARG A 95 27.91 -1.77 18.98
N SER A 96 28.86 -2.60 19.39
CA SER A 96 30.21 -2.17 19.77
C SER A 96 31.27 -3.03 19.06
N GLU A 97 32.41 -2.41 18.79
CA GLU A 97 33.57 -3.06 18.17
C GLU A 97 34.52 -3.52 19.28
N PHE A 98 35.20 -4.66 19.06
CA PHE A 98 36.32 -5.06 19.91
C PHE A 98 37.58 -4.30 19.44
N VAL A 99 38.17 -3.50 20.32
CA VAL A 99 39.31 -2.66 19.95
C VAL A 99 40.61 -3.47 20.08
N GLY A 100 41.27 -3.74 18.96
CA GLY A 100 42.50 -4.53 18.93
C GLY A 100 42.26 -6.00 19.32
N ASP A 101 43.15 -6.56 20.13
CA ASP A 101 43.05 -7.95 20.64
C ASP A 101 42.25 -8.05 21.96
N ALA A 102 41.52 -6.99 22.33
CA ALA A 102 40.74 -6.98 23.55
C ALA A 102 39.60 -8.00 23.49
N LYS A 103 39.48 -8.82 24.53
CA LYS A 103 38.39 -9.79 24.68
C LYS A 103 37.10 -9.19 25.23
N ASP A 104 37.16 -7.95 25.71
CA ASP A 104 36.04 -7.25 26.34
C ASP A 104 35.64 -6.01 25.54
N THR A 105 34.34 -5.78 25.43
CA THR A 105 33.76 -4.55 24.86
C THR A 105 32.52 -4.14 25.66
N GLU A 106 32.18 -2.86 25.61
CA GLU A 106 31.00 -2.31 26.28
C GLU A 106 29.93 -1.97 25.25
N VAL A 107 28.80 -2.68 25.30
CA VAL A 107 27.66 -2.44 24.42
C VAL A 107 26.60 -1.66 25.18
N LYS A 108 26.26 -0.46 24.68
CA LYS A 108 25.17 0.35 25.25
C LYS A 108 23.84 -0.36 25.11
N ILE A 109 22.99 -0.35 26.14
CA ILE A 109 21.61 -0.84 26.04
C ILE A 109 20.79 0.23 25.29
N PRO A 110 20.14 -0.11 24.16
CA PRO A 110 19.23 0.78 23.45
C PRO A 110 18.18 1.40 24.38
N GLY A 111 18.05 2.73 24.34
CA GLY A 111 17.07 3.47 25.14
C GLY A 111 17.50 3.81 26.56
N THR A 112 18.67 3.35 27.05
CA THR A 112 19.18 3.69 28.38
C THR A 112 20.60 4.23 28.35
N ALA A 113 21.08 4.75 29.49
CA ALA A 113 22.47 5.18 29.64
C ALA A 113 23.41 4.01 30.01
N ASP A 114 22.86 2.85 30.35
CA ASP A 114 23.60 1.71 30.86
C ASP A 114 24.34 0.96 29.74
N VAL A 115 25.47 0.35 30.10
CA VAL A 115 26.30 -0.47 29.22
C VAL A 115 26.41 -1.89 29.76
N VAL A 116 26.33 -2.87 28.86
CA VAL A 116 26.59 -4.28 29.15
C VAL A 116 28.03 -4.56 28.79
N LYS A 117 28.79 -5.08 29.75
CA LYS A 117 30.12 -5.63 29.46
C LYS A 117 29.96 -6.97 28.77
N VAL A 118 30.56 -7.07 27.59
CA VAL A 118 30.51 -8.25 26.75
C VAL A 118 31.92 -8.81 26.62
N THR A 119 32.10 -10.05 27.10
CA THR A 119 33.37 -10.77 27.04
C THR A 119 33.29 -11.89 26.02
N LEU A 120 34.30 -11.98 25.16
CA LEU A 120 34.47 -13.05 24.19
C LEU A 120 35.09 -14.28 24.89
N GLU A 121 34.28 -15.33 25.04
CA GLU A 121 34.68 -16.62 25.57
C GLU A 121 35.25 -17.54 24.46
N ALA A 122 35.73 -18.73 24.84
CA ALA A 122 36.14 -19.75 23.90
C ALA A 122 34.97 -20.15 22.96
N ASP A 123 35.29 -20.51 21.71
CA ASP A 123 34.33 -20.87 20.64
C ASP A 123 33.46 -19.72 20.08
N ASN A 124 33.95 -18.48 20.07
CA ASN A 124 33.23 -17.31 19.53
C ASN A 124 31.88 -17.03 20.24
N LYS A 125 31.73 -17.52 21.47
CA LYS A 125 30.55 -17.25 22.31
C LYS A 125 30.77 -15.97 23.11
N LEU A 126 29.71 -15.19 23.27
CA LEU A 126 29.75 -13.95 24.04
C LEU A 126 29.05 -14.16 25.38
N ALA A 127 29.75 -13.85 26.47
CA ALA A 127 29.17 -13.71 27.79
C ALA A 127 28.77 -12.25 28.03
N MET A 128 27.59 -12.06 28.62
CA MET A 128 27.12 -10.74 29.05
C MET A 128 27.18 -10.64 30.58
N GLN A 129 27.74 -9.54 31.08
CA GLN A 129 27.64 -9.19 32.48
C GLN A 129 26.63 -8.07 32.66
N ALA A 130 25.54 -8.38 33.36
CA ALA A 130 24.44 -7.45 33.56
C ALA A 130 24.81 -6.28 34.49
N PRO A 131 24.36 -5.05 34.20
CA PRO A 131 24.32 -3.98 35.20
C PRO A 131 23.41 -4.41 36.35
N LYS A 132 23.72 -4.01 37.60
CA LYS A 132 23.02 -4.47 38.82
C LYS A 132 21.50 -4.19 38.83
N GLU A 133 20.99 -3.30 37.98
CA GLU A 133 19.59 -2.83 38.00
C GLU A 133 18.80 -3.13 36.71
N HIS A 134 19.37 -3.81 35.71
CA HIS A 134 18.72 -4.06 34.43
C HIS A 134 18.45 -5.55 34.17
N ASP A 135 17.19 -5.90 33.88
CA ASP A 135 16.84 -7.25 33.43
C ASP A 135 17.30 -7.48 31.98
N LEU A 136 18.21 -8.43 31.79
CA LEU A 136 18.75 -8.82 30.49
C LEU A 136 18.11 -10.09 29.92
N SER A 137 17.08 -10.66 30.56
CA SER A 137 16.45 -11.93 30.17
C SER A 137 15.95 -11.96 28.72
N ALA A 138 15.45 -10.82 28.23
CA ALA A 138 14.93 -10.62 26.87
C ALA A 138 16.01 -10.31 25.82
N TRP A 139 17.25 -10.06 26.24
CA TRP A 139 18.35 -9.65 25.36
C TRP A 139 19.20 -10.84 24.90
N ARG A 140 19.70 -10.74 23.68
CA ARG A 140 20.58 -11.74 23.06
C ARG A 140 21.80 -11.05 22.46
N LEU A 141 22.90 -11.78 22.41
CA LEU A 141 24.16 -11.33 21.82
C LEU A 141 24.45 -12.12 20.55
N ARG A 142 24.94 -11.42 19.53
CA ARG A 142 25.49 -12.00 18.31
C ARG A 142 26.90 -11.50 18.12
N TYR A 143 27.84 -12.44 17.99
CA TYR A 143 29.21 -12.16 17.56
C TYR A 143 29.26 -12.16 16.04
N VAL A 144 29.89 -11.13 15.48
CA VAL A 144 30.22 -11.07 14.06
C VAL A 144 31.74 -11.01 13.96
N SER A 145 32.32 -12.06 13.38
CA SER A 145 33.77 -12.19 13.26
C SER A 145 34.32 -11.24 12.19
N SER A 146 35.61 -10.91 12.28
CA SER A 146 36.33 -10.14 11.26
C SER A 146 36.27 -10.81 9.88
N ASP A 147 36.30 -12.14 9.83
CA ASP A 147 36.21 -12.91 8.59
C ASP A 147 34.83 -12.79 7.96
N GLU A 148 33.76 -12.87 8.76
CA GLU A 148 32.37 -12.69 8.29
C GLU A 148 32.17 -11.27 7.72
N LEU A 149 32.71 -10.25 8.37
CA LEU A 149 32.65 -8.85 7.87
C LEU A 149 33.40 -8.70 6.55
N THR A 150 34.56 -9.34 6.43
CA THR A 150 35.39 -9.30 5.21
C THR A 150 34.71 -10.04 4.06
N GLU A 151 34.08 -11.19 4.30
CA GLU A 151 33.28 -11.88 3.28
C GLU A 151 32.08 -11.06 2.80
N ARG A 152 31.38 -10.40 3.74
CA ARG A 152 30.26 -9.51 3.39
C ARG A 152 30.72 -8.37 2.49
N TRP A 153 31.85 -7.74 2.84
CA TRP A 153 32.46 -6.70 2.03
C TRP A 153 32.77 -7.19 0.61
N LYS A 154 33.48 -8.33 0.50
CA LYS A 154 33.85 -8.95 -0.79
C LYS A 154 32.63 -9.25 -1.65
N LYS A 155 31.55 -9.81 -1.08
CA LYS A 155 30.31 -10.14 -1.82
C LYS A 155 29.67 -8.90 -2.43
N ARG A 156 29.72 -7.75 -1.76
CA ARG A 156 29.05 -6.52 -2.20
C ARG A 156 29.92 -5.67 -3.13
N HIS A 157 31.21 -5.57 -2.86
CA HIS A 157 32.17 -4.80 -3.66
C HIS A 157 32.81 -5.64 -4.79
N LYS A 158 32.09 -6.66 -5.30
CA LYS A 158 32.52 -7.51 -6.43
C LYS A 158 33.95 -8.06 -6.28
N GLY A 159 34.35 -8.41 -5.06
CA GLY A 159 35.67 -8.99 -4.77
C GLY A 159 36.76 -8.01 -4.34
N GLU A 160 36.44 -6.73 -4.10
CA GLU A 160 37.39 -5.78 -3.51
C GLU A 160 37.84 -6.22 -2.12
N GLU A 161 39.15 -6.17 -1.85
CA GLU A 161 39.72 -6.54 -0.56
C GLU A 161 39.90 -5.31 0.34
N LEU A 162 39.70 -5.50 1.64
CA LEU A 162 39.94 -4.44 2.63
C LEU A 162 41.45 -4.31 2.87
N GLU A 163 41.96 -3.07 2.87
CA GLU A 163 43.37 -2.80 3.24
C GLU A 163 43.71 -3.24 4.66
N LYS A 164 42.71 -3.24 5.57
CA LYS A 164 42.85 -3.69 6.96
C LYS A 164 41.64 -4.54 7.36
N PRO A 165 41.85 -5.64 8.08
CA PRO A 165 40.75 -6.44 8.62
C PRO A 165 39.93 -5.59 9.57
N LEU A 166 38.60 -5.71 9.47
CA LEU A 166 37.67 -5.00 10.35
C LEU A 166 37.68 -5.62 11.74
N ALA A 167 37.57 -4.78 12.76
CA ALA A 167 37.42 -5.24 14.14
C ALA A 167 36.16 -6.12 14.27
N PRO A 168 36.22 -7.23 15.02
CA PRO A 168 35.03 -8.03 15.26
C PRO A 168 34.03 -7.24 16.10
N VAL A 169 32.77 -7.66 16.06
CA VAL A 169 31.64 -6.86 16.56
C VAL A 169 30.76 -7.68 17.48
N ALA A 170 30.36 -7.08 18.59
CA ALA A 170 29.27 -7.56 19.42
C ALA A 170 27.99 -6.78 19.11
N ILE A 171 26.91 -7.50 18.81
CA ILE A 171 25.57 -6.95 18.59
C ILE A 171 24.67 -7.42 19.71
N LEU A 172 24.13 -6.47 20.47
CA LEU A 172 23.09 -6.70 21.48
C LEU A 172 21.73 -6.37 20.87
N TYR A 173 20.79 -7.32 20.93
CA TYR A 173 19.46 -7.16 20.34
C TYR A 173 18.38 -7.90 21.13
N GLN A 174 17.12 -7.53 20.89
CA GLN A 174 15.96 -8.25 21.40
C GLN A 174 15.25 -9.00 20.25
N PRO A 175 15.18 -10.34 20.29
CA PRO A 175 14.39 -11.10 19.32
C PRO A 175 12.90 -10.86 19.57
N LYS A 176 12.20 -10.31 18.59
CA LYS A 176 10.75 -10.06 18.66
C LYS A 176 10.06 -10.54 17.38
N PHE A 177 8.97 -11.28 17.55
CA PHE A 177 8.06 -11.57 16.44
C PHE A 177 7.22 -10.32 16.15
N ALA A 178 7.73 -9.53 15.21
CA ALA A 178 7.24 -8.19 14.89
C ALA A 178 7.20 -8.03 13.37
N GLY A 179 6.25 -8.72 12.73
CA GLY A 179 6.03 -8.65 11.30
C GLY A 179 4.56 -8.51 10.94
N LEU A 180 4.29 -8.58 9.64
CA LEU A 180 2.98 -8.36 9.07
C LEU A 180 1.88 -9.24 9.69
N LEU A 181 2.19 -10.51 9.98
CA LEU A 181 1.25 -11.45 10.59
C LEU A 181 0.88 -11.08 12.04
N GLN A 182 1.75 -10.34 12.74
CA GLN A 182 1.48 -9.80 14.08
C GLN A 182 0.84 -8.41 14.04
N GLY A 183 0.57 -7.86 12.84
CA GLY A 183 0.04 -6.52 12.65
C GLY A 183 1.10 -5.41 12.72
N ASP A 184 2.39 -5.76 12.73
CA ASP A 184 3.47 -4.79 12.71
C ASP A 184 3.93 -4.54 11.27
N LEU A 185 3.59 -3.35 10.75
CA LEU A 185 3.96 -2.88 9.42
C LEU A 185 5.37 -2.26 9.37
N GLY A 186 6.06 -2.23 10.51
CA GLY A 186 7.34 -1.59 10.68
C GLY A 186 7.22 -0.09 10.94
N GLU A 187 8.39 0.53 10.99
CA GLU A 187 8.56 1.96 11.22
C GLU A 187 8.99 2.63 9.91
N SER A 188 8.46 3.82 9.66
CA SER A 188 8.98 4.68 8.62
C SER A 188 10.33 5.23 9.06
N VAL A 189 11.38 4.93 8.31
CA VAL A 189 12.70 5.50 8.60
C VAL A 189 12.73 7.00 8.25
N ARG A 190 11.89 7.46 7.31
CA ARG A 190 11.84 8.87 6.93
C ARG A 190 11.17 9.72 8.00
N TYR A 191 10.04 9.25 8.52
CA TYR A 191 9.21 9.98 9.48
C TYR A 191 9.50 9.60 10.94
N SER A 192 10.29 8.54 11.16
CA SER A 192 10.56 7.96 12.50
C SER A 192 9.26 7.69 13.28
N GLU A 193 8.27 7.16 12.57
CA GLU A 193 6.92 6.91 13.08
C GLU A 193 6.43 5.52 12.65
N PRO A 194 5.67 4.79 13.49
CA PRO A 194 5.04 3.53 13.10
C PRO A 194 4.15 3.70 11.87
N VAL A 195 4.35 2.84 10.86
CA VAL A 195 3.58 2.91 9.61
C VAL A 195 2.09 2.70 9.87
N TRP A 196 1.73 1.85 10.83
CA TRP A 196 0.34 1.63 11.22
C TRP A 196 -0.37 2.93 11.64
N ASP A 197 0.29 3.80 12.41
CA ASP A 197 -0.31 5.05 12.88
C ASP A 197 -0.44 6.08 11.76
N MET A 198 0.51 6.08 10.82
CA MET A 198 0.41 6.86 9.59
C MET A 198 -0.78 6.40 8.72
N MET A 199 -0.98 5.09 8.57
CA MET A 199 -2.11 4.54 7.81
C MET A 199 -3.44 4.76 8.52
N LYS A 200 -3.47 4.61 9.85
CA LYS A 200 -4.66 4.81 10.70
C LYS A 200 -5.32 6.16 10.49
N ARG A 201 -4.52 7.21 10.37
CA ARG A 201 -4.98 8.58 10.14
C ARG A 201 -5.62 8.79 8.75
N ARG A 202 -5.26 7.97 7.76
CA ARG A 202 -5.69 8.10 6.34
C ARG A 202 -6.84 7.18 5.96
N PHE A 203 -7.10 6.12 6.75
CA PHE A 203 -8.22 5.21 6.52
C PHE A 203 -9.58 5.93 6.38
N PRO A 204 -9.98 6.87 7.26
CA PRO A 204 -11.31 7.49 7.15
C PRO A 204 -11.52 8.20 5.81
N ILE A 205 -10.51 8.94 5.34
CA ILE A 205 -10.56 9.71 4.10
C ILE A 205 -10.63 8.75 2.89
N SER A 206 -9.75 7.76 2.87
CA SER A 206 -9.64 6.87 1.71
C SER A 206 -10.82 5.88 1.63
N ILE A 207 -11.34 5.41 2.78
CA ILE A 207 -12.58 4.63 2.85
C ILE A 207 -13.76 5.48 2.38
N PHE A 208 -13.85 6.75 2.79
CA PHE A 208 -14.90 7.65 2.32
C PHE A 208 -14.90 7.75 0.80
N TYR A 209 -13.77 8.09 0.18
CA TYR A 209 -13.70 8.19 -1.28
C TYR A 209 -13.95 6.85 -1.99
N GLY A 210 -13.41 5.75 -1.50
CA GLY A 210 -13.64 4.43 -2.09
C GLY A 210 -15.11 3.98 -2.01
N VAL A 211 -15.74 4.11 -0.85
CA VAL A 211 -17.13 3.67 -0.65
C VAL A 211 -18.13 4.61 -1.34
N VAL A 212 -17.96 5.92 -1.20
CA VAL A 212 -18.88 6.89 -1.79
C VAL A 212 -18.76 6.87 -3.32
N SER A 213 -17.55 6.79 -3.88
CA SER A 213 -17.39 6.64 -5.34
C SER A 213 -18.03 5.34 -5.84
N LEU A 214 -17.85 4.21 -5.14
CA LEU A 214 -18.51 2.95 -5.49
C LEU A 214 -20.04 3.10 -5.51
N ILE A 215 -20.62 3.68 -4.46
CA ILE A 215 -22.08 3.90 -4.40
C ILE A 215 -22.54 4.78 -5.56
N LEU A 216 -21.86 5.91 -5.82
CA LEU A 216 -22.26 6.84 -6.87
C LEU A 216 -22.09 6.24 -8.28
N ILE A 217 -20.99 5.55 -8.53
CA ILE A 217 -20.70 4.87 -9.80
C ILE A 217 -21.86 3.91 -10.13
N TYR A 218 -22.21 3.01 -9.20
CA TYR A 218 -23.26 2.02 -9.46
C TYR A 218 -24.65 2.65 -9.50
N SER A 219 -24.95 3.59 -8.61
CA SER A 219 -26.26 4.24 -8.53
C SER A 219 -26.57 5.10 -9.74
N ILE A 220 -25.57 5.66 -10.43
CA ILE A 220 -25.76 6.53 -11.58
C ILE A 220 -25.57 5.77 -12.90
N CYS A 221 -24.54 4.91 -13.00
CA CYS A 221 -24.23 4.21 -14.25
C CYS A 221 -25.25 3.12 -14.57
N ILE A 222 -25.81 2.42 -13.57
CA ILE A 222 -26.80 1.36 -13.83
C ILE A 222 -28.08 1.96 -14.43
N PRO A 223 -28.75 2.96 -13.82
CA PRO A 223 -29.95 3.55 -14.42
C PRO A 223 -29.69 4.16 -15.79
N LEU A 224 -28.53 4.81 -15.98
CA LEU A 224 -28.15 5.38 -17.26
C LEU A 224 -27.94 4.31 -18.33
N GLY A 225 -27.24 3.22 -18.00
CA GLY A 225 -27.04 2.07 -18.89
C GLY A 225 -28.35 1.40 -19.27
N VAL A 226 -29.25 1.22 -18.31
CA VAL A 226 -30.60 0.68 -18.52
C VAL A 226 -31.42 1.59 -19.44
N LEU A 227 -31.43 2.90 -19.17
CA LEU A 227 -32.13 3.88 -20.00
C LEU A 227 -31.63 3.86 -21.45
N LYS A 228 -30.31 3.75 -21.64
CA LYS A 228 -29.68 3.68 -22.97
C LYS A 228 -30.00 2.39 -23.72
N ALA A 229 -30.09 1.26 -23.03
CA ALA A 229 -30.47 -0.01 -23.65
C ALA A 229 -31.95 -0.04 -24.06
N ILE A 230 -32.85 0.46 -23.19
CA ILE A 230 -34.29 0.53 -23.49
C ILE A 230 -34.57 1.51 -24.64
N LYS A 231 -33.87 2.64 -24.67
CA LYS A 231 -33.99 3.66 -25.71
C LYS A 231 -32.91 3.55 -26.79
N HIS A 232 -32.48 2.33 -27.11
CA HIS A 232 -31.43 2.12 -28.09
C HIS A 232 -31.77 2.76 -29.45
N ARG A 233 -30.77 3.36 -30.11
CA ARG A 233 -30.90 4.10 -31.39
C ARG A 233 -31.76 5.38 -31.35
N THR A 234 -32.14 5.85 -30.17
CA THR A 234 -32.81 7.16 -30.02
C THR A 234 -31.80 8.29 -29.79
N ALA A 235 -32.27 9.54 -29.86
CA ALA A 235 -31.46 10.71 -29.51
C ALA A 235 -30.90 10.63 -28.07
N VAL A 236 -31.65 10.05 -27.13
CA VAL A 236 -31.17 9.87 -25.74
C VAL A 236 -29.94 8.97 -25.71
N ASP A 237 -29.92 7.88 -26.48
CA ASP A 237 -28.77 6.98 -26.56
C ASP A 237 -27.57 7.67 -27.24
N ASN A 238 -27.80 8.35 -28.37
CA ASN A 238 -26.73 8.99 -29.13
C ASN A 238 -26.10 10.16 -28.37
N VAL A 239 -26.90 11.10 -27.85
CA VAL A 239 -26.41 12.29 -27.12
C VAL A 239 -25.68 11.87 -25.83
N SER A 240 -26.27 10.97 -25.04
CA SER A 240 -25.59 10.50 -23.84
C SER A 240 -24.30 9.75 -24.16
N SER A 241 -24.24 8.99 -25.27
CA SER A 241 -23.00 8.33 -25.70
C SER A 241 -21.91 9.35 -26.00
N VAL A 242 -22.23 10.43 -26.72
CA VAL A 242 -21.27 11.50 -27.02
C VAL A 242 -20.72 12.11 -25.72
N ILE A 243 -21.59 12.45 -24.77
CA ILE A 243 -21.18 13.01 -23.47
C ILE A 243 -20.29 12.03 -22.70
N ILE A 244 -20.70 10.76 -22.64
CA ILE A 244 -19.95 9.69 -21.95
C ILE A 244 -18.55 9.53 -22.57
N PHE A 245 -18.44 9.51 -23.90
CA PHE A 245 -17.15 9.32 -24.58
C PHE A 245 -16.24 10.55 -24.50
N ILE A 246 -16.80 11.77 -24.51
CA ILE A 246 -16.03 12.99 -24.22
C ILE A 246 -15.46 12.92 -22.81
N GLY A 247 -16.30 12.56 -21.81
CA GLY A 247 -15.85 12.40 -20.43
C GLY A 247 -14.77 11.33 -20.29
N TYR A 248 -14.92 10.20 -20.99
CA TYR A 248 -13.94 9.11 -21.00
C TYR A 248 -12.57 9.52 -21.57
N ALA A 249 -12.54 10.43 -22.54
CA ALA A 249 -11.29 10.90 -23.13
C ALA A 249 -10.46 11.78 -22.19
N ILE A 250 -11.08 12.32 -21.12
CA ILE A 250 -10.41 13.21 -20.16
C ILE A 250 -9.93 12.37 -18.96
N PRO A 251 -8.62 12.29 -18.68
CA PRO A 251 -8.13 11.65 -17.46
C PRO A 251 -8.70 12.33 -16.21
N GLY A 252 -9.05 11.55 -15.18
CA GLY A 252 -9.71 12.08 -13.97
C GLY A 252 -8.94 13.21 -13.29
N TYR A 253 -7.61 13.16 -13.25
CA TYR A 253 -6.80 14.25 -12.69
C TYR A 253 -6.81 15.52 -13.56
N VAL A 254 -6.84 15.39 -14.90
CA VAL A 254 -6.96 16.53 -15.82
C VAL A 254 -8.32 17.19 -15.62
N LEU A 255 -9.38 16.38 -15.51
CA LEU A 255 -10.71 16.88 -15.16
C LEU A 255 -10.67 17.61 -13.82
N GLY A 256 -9.95 17.09 -12.82
CA GLY A 256 -9.74 17.75 -11.53
C GLY A 256 -9.14 19.15 -11.65
N VAL A 257 -8.05 19.30 -12.42
CA VAL A 257 -7.46 20.62 -12.68
C VAL A 257 -8.48 21.58 -13.31
N ILE A 258 -9.24 21.12 -14.31
CA ILE A 258 -10.27 21.94 -14.96
C ILE A 258 -11.36 22.33 -13.94
N LEU A 259 -11.87 21.37 -13.17
CA LEU A 259 -12.92 21.62 -12.18
C LEU A 259 -12.47 22.60 -11.09
N VAL A 260 -11.26 22.47 -10.57
CA VAL A 260 -10.69 23.41 -9.59
C VAL A 260 -10.56 24.81 -10.20
N VAL A 261 -9.99 24.95 -11.39
CA VAL A 261 -9.78 26.27 -12.02
C VAL A 261 -11.12 26.98 -12.27
N TYR A 262 -12.12 26.29 -12.80
CA TYR A 262 -13.37 26.93 -13.21
C TYR A 262 -14.40 27.01 -12.08
N LEU A 263 -14.66 25.90 -11.37
CA LEU A 263 -15.73 25.83 -10.38
C LEU A 263 -15.29 26.31 -9.00
N ALA A 264 -14.03 26.09 -8.61
CA ALA A 264 -13.52 26.56 -7.33
C ALA A 264 -12.89 27.96 -7.46
N ALA A 265 -11.85 28.12 -8.26
CA ALA A 265 -11.08 29.37 -8.31
C ALA A 265 -11.82 30.54 -9.00
N LYS A 266 -12.41 30.33 -10.17
CA LYS A 266 -13.11 31.41 -10.91
C LYS A 266 -14.51 31.70 -10.37
N LEU A 267 -15.31 30.66 -10.15
CA LEU A 267 -16.71 30.81 -9.75
C LEU A 267 -16.92 30.86 -8.23
N GLY A 268 -15.96 30.38 -7.43
CA GLY A 268 -16.10 30.33 -5.97
C GLY A 268 -17.19 29.38 -5.48
N TRP A 269 -17.63 28.43 -6.32
CA TRP A 269 -18.74 27.52 -5.97
C TRP A 269 -18.32 26.40 -5.06
N PHE A 270 -17.06 25.97 -5.12
CA PHE A 270 -16.51 24.84 -4.36
C PHE A 270 -15.16 25.21 -3.73
N PRO A 271 -14.70 24.45 -2.73
CA PRO A 271 -13.40 24.67 -2.12
C PRO A 271 -12.27 24.34 -3.09
N LEU A 272 -11.12 24.99 -2.91
CA LEU A 272 -9.92 24.74 -3.70
C LEU A 272 -9.23 23.43 -3.28
N GLU A 273 -9.21 23.17 -1.98
CA GLU A 273 -8.41 22.11 -1.37
C GLU A 273 -8.99 21.64 -0.03
N GLY A 274 -8.46 20.52 0.46
CA GLY A 274 -8.77 19.96 1.77
C GLY A 274 -10.03 19.09 1.80
N PHE A 275 -10.06 18.16 2.76
CA PHE A 275 -11.18 17.24 2.97
C PHE A 275 -12.36 17.85 3.73
N VAL A 276 -12.07 18.81 4.62
CA VAL A 276 -13.03 19.55 5.46
C VAL A 276 -12.52 20.96 5.71
N SER A 277 -13.40 21.87 6.12
CA SER A 277 -13.02 23.23 6.51
C SER A 277 -12.30 23.29 7.87
N PRO A 278 -11.49 24.34 8.13
CA PRO A 278 -10.80 24.52 9.41
C PRO A 278 -11.73 24.58 10.63
N ASN A 279 -12.97 25.08 10.46
CA ASN A 279 -13.97 25.19 11.51
C ASN A 279 -14.88 23.94 11.63
N PHE A 280 -14.55 22.84 10.93
CA PHE A 280 -15.36 21.61 10.94
C PHE A 280 -15.63 21.08 12.36
N GLY A 281 -14.68 21.25 13.28
CA GLY A 281 -14.81 20.85 14.68
C GLY A 281 -16.02 21.48 15.38
N ASP A 282 -16.29 22.75 15.07
CA ASP A 282 -17.32 23.58 15.71
C ASP A 282 -18.71 23.44 15.08
N LEU A 283 -18.79 22.77 13.92
CA LEU A 283 -20.05 22.58 13.20
C LEU A 283 -20.93 21.52 13.89
N ASN A 284 -22.26 21.76 13.85
CA ASN A 284 -23.23 20.73 14.17
C ASN A 284 -23.22 19.61 13.10
N LEU A 285 -23.95 18.52 13.35
CA LEU A 285 -23.94 17.35 12.47
C LEU A 285 -24.34 17.68 11.02
N TRP A 286 -25.34 18.53 10.82
CA TRP A 286 -25.76 18.98 9.49
C TRP A 286 -24.71 19.85 8.79
N GLY A 287 -24.07 20.74 9.55
CA GLY A 287 -22.94 21.55 9.08
C GLY A 287 -21.79 20.67 8.62
N LYS A 288 -21.43 19.65 9.40
CA LYS A 288 -20.39 18.66 9.05
C LYS A 288 -20.72 17.91 7.76
N ILE A 289 -21.96 17.42 7.60
CA ILE A 289 -22.38 16.72 6.38
C ILE A 289 -22.31 17.65 5.16
N LYS A 290 -22.80 18.90 5.30
CA LYS A 290 -22.78 19.88 4.22
C LYS A 290 -21.35 20.23 3.82
N ASP A 291 -20.49 20.49 4.79
CA ASP A 291 -19.08 20.80 4.61
C ASP A 291 -18.35 19.67 3.88
N LEU A 292 -18.44 18.45 4.42
CA LEU A 292 -17.85 17.26 3.82
C LEU A 292 -18.37 17.00 2.39
N SER A 293 -19.68 17.17 2.17
CA SER A 293 -20.26 17.01 0.83
C SER A 293 -19.71 18.06 -0.13
N HIS A 294 -19.59 19.30 0.31
CA HIS A 294 -19.11 20.42 -0.50
C HIS A 294 -17.63 20.26 -0.89
N HIS A 295 -16.79 19.78 0.03
CA HIS A 295 -15.38 19.45 -0.24
C HIS A 295 -15.20 18.22 -1.13
N SER A 296 -16.12 17.25 -1.07
CA SER A 296 -15.96 15.99 -1.79
C SER A 296 -16.56 15.94 -3.20
N VAL A 297 -17.40 16.90 -3.61
CA VAL A 297 -18.07 16.88 -4.94
C VAL A 297 -17.06 16.79 -6.08
N LEU A 298 -16.10 17.71 -6.15
CA LEU A 298 -15.16 17.78 -7.27
C LEU A 298 -14.22 16.55 -7.32
N PRO A 299 -13.59 16.14 -6.20
CA PRO A 299 -12.81 14.91 -6.19
C PRO A 299 -13.63 13.67 -6.59
N LEU A 300 -14.87 13.53 -6.09
CA LEU A 300 -15.72 12.38 -6.43
C LEU A 300 -16.04 12.33 -7.92
N ILE A 301 -16.33 13.46 -8.58
CA ILE A 301 -16.50 13.51 -10.04
C ILE A 301 -15.24 12.99 -10.76
N CYS A 302 -14.06 13.37 -10.28
CA CYS A 302 -12.78 12.92 -10.85
C CYS A 302 -12.54 11.43 -10.66
N TYR A 303 -12.89 10.89 -9.49
CA TYR A 303 -12.83 9.45 -9.22
C TYR A 303 -13.82 8.65 -10.08
N MET A 304 -15.00 9.20 -10.32
CA MET A 304 -16.06 8.54 -11.06
C MET A 304 -15.80 8.47 -12.57
N VAL A 305 -15.19 9.49 -13.18
CA VAL A 305 -15.15 9.65 -14.64
C VAL A 305 -14.53 8.45 -15.37
N GLY A 306 -13.49 7.83 -14.80
CA GLY A 306 -12.81 6.67 -15.40
C GLY A 306 -13.70 5.43 -15.47
N SER A 307 -14.53 5.19 -14.45
CA SER A 307 -15.45 4.05 -14.37
C SER A 307 -16.82 4.34 -15.00
N PHE A 308 -17.14 5.62 -15.21
CA PHE A 308 -18.46 6.05 -15.65
C PHE A 308 -18.82 5.49 -17.03
N ALA A 309 -17.90 5.64 -18.00
CA ALA A 309 -18.12 5.17 -19.36
C ALA A 309 -18.12 3.64 -19.46
N SER A 310 -17.15 2.99 -18.80
CA SER A 310 -16.99 1.54 -18.84
C SER A 310 -18.20 0.83 -18.23
N LEU A 311 -18.63 1.21 -17.02
CA LEU A 311 -19.76 0.57 -16.37
C LEU A 311 -21.10 0.86 -17.08
N THR A 312 -21.32 2.10 -17.52
CA THR A 312 -22.55 2.46 -18.25
C THR A 312 -22.70 1.65 -19.54
N MET A 313 -21.62 1.52 -20.31
CA MET A 313 -21.63 0.74 -21.55
C MET A 313 -21.69 -0.76 -21.29
N LEU A 314 -21.04 -1.25 -20.24
CA LEU A 314 -21.14 -2.64 -19.82
C LEU A 314 -22.61 -3.01 -19.51
N VAL A 315 -23.29 -2.22 -18.69
CA VAL A 315 -24.72 -2.45 -18.37
C VAL A 315 -25.58 -2.34 -19.63
N LYS A 316 -25.33 -1.34 -20.47
CA LYS A 316 -26.08 -1.17 -21.73
C LYS A 316 -25.96 -2.40 -22.63
N ASN A 317 -24.74 -2.82 -22.93
CA ASN A 317 -24.46 -3.89 -23.89
C ASN A 317 -25.00 -5.22 -23.38
N ASN A 318 -24.73 -5.56 -22.12
CA ASN A 318 -25.27 -6.78 -21.51
C ASN A 318 -26.80 -6.77 -21.50
N LEU A 319 -27.44 -5.62 -21.21
CA LEU A 319 -28.89 -5.56 -21.23
C LEU A 319 -29.44 -5.71 -22.65
N MET A 320 -28.81 -5.11 -23.65
CA MET A 320 -29.21 -5.32 -25.05
C MET A 320 -29.14 -6.80 -25.45
N ASP A 321 -28.08 -7.50 -25.07
CA ASP A 321 -27.93 -8.94 -25.35
C ASP A 321 -29.03 -9.75 -24.65
N GLN A 322 -29.34 -9.42 -23.39
CA GLN A 322 -30.42 -10.07 -22.65
C GLN A 322 -31.80 -9.78 -23.25
N LEU A 323 -32.04 -8.56 -23.74
CA LEU A 323 -33.31 -8.20 -24.39
C LEU A 323 -33.54 -8.96 -25.71
N ALA A 324 -32.48 -9.38 -26.39
CA ALA A 324 -32.55 -10.17 -27.62
C ALA A 324 -32.81 -11.67 -27.37
N SER A 325 -32.81 -12.11 -26.11
CA SER A 325 -32.95 -13.54 -25.77
C SER A 325 -34.38 -14.07 -25.83
N ASP A 326 -34.51 -15.37 -26.12
CA ASP A 326 -35.80 -16.05 -26.26
C ASP A 326 -36.66 -16.02 -24.99
N TYR A 327 -36.05 -16.01 -23.80
CA TYR A 327 -36.81 -15.97 -22.55
C TYR A 327 -37.52 -14.63 -22.36
N VAL A 328 -36.92 -13.51 -22.80
CA VAL A 328 -37.56 -12.19 -22.75
C VAL A 328 -38.71 -12.14 -23.76
N ARG A 329 -38.49 -12.64 -24.98
CA ARG A 329 -39.55 -12.73 -25.99
C ARG A 329 -40.73 -13.58 -25.53
N THR A 330 -40.43 -14.71 -24.89
CA THR A 330 -41.43 -15.62 -24.30
C THR A 330 -42.19 -14.95 -23.15
N ALA A 331 -41.50 -14.21 -22.28
CA ALA A 331 -42.13 -13.47 -21.18
C ALA A 331 -43.14 -12.44 -21.69
N VAL A 332 -42.77 -11.67 -22.73
CA VAL A 332 -43.66 -10.70 -23.37
C VAL A 332 -44.83 -11.40 -24.06
N ALA A 333 -44.59 -12.52 -24.77
CA ALA A 333 -45.64 -13.31 -25.41
C ALA A 333 -46.64 -13.90 -24.40
N LYS A 334 -46.21 -14.20 -23.18
CA LYS A 334 -47.08 -14.63 -22.06
C LYS A 334 -47.86 -13.49 -21.40
N GLY A 335 -47.76 -12.24 -21.90
CA GLY A 335 -48.54 -11.10 -21.45
C GLY A 335 -47.84 -10.16 -20.46
N LEU A 336 -46.54 -10.34 -20.19
CA LEU A 336 -45.78 -9.35 -19.42
C LEU A 336 -45.55 -8.08 -20.26
N THR A 337 -45.72 -6.91 -19.65
CA THR A 337 -45.33 -5.65 -20.30
C THR A 337 -43.82 -5.62 -20.51
N PHE A 338 -43.35 -4.93 -21.56
CA PHE A 338 -41.92 -4.82 -21.87
C PHE A 338 -41.10 -4.35 -20.65
N ASN A 339 -41.58 -3.34 -19.92
CA ASN A 339 -40.92 -2.85 -18.71
C ASN A 339 -40.84 -3.93 -17.61
N ARG A 340 -41.89 -4.73 -17.40
CA ARG A 340 -41.86 -5.84 -16.44
C ARG A 340 -40.90 -6.94 -16.89
N ALA A 341 -40.83 -7.24 -18.19
CA ALA A 341 -39.86 -8.19 -18.72
C ALA A 341 -38.41 -7.69 -18.56
N VAL A 342 -38.16 -6.39 -18.78
CA VAL A 342 -36.85 -5.76 -18.61
C VAL A 342 -36.41 -5.80 -17.14
N PHE A 343 -37.16 -5.17 -16.23
CA PHE A 343 -36.73 -5.04 -14.84
C PHE A 343 -36.88 -6.35 -14.03
N GLY A 344 -37.83 -7.20 -14.41
CA GLY A 344 -38.09 -8.47 -13.71
C GLY A 344 -37.23 -9.64 -14.18
N HIS A 345 -36.79 -9.64 -15.45
CA HIS A 345 -36.05 -10.77 -16.02
C HIS A 345 -34.70 -10.35 -16.63
N ALA A 346 -34.71 -9.45 -17.62
CA ALA A 346 -33.50 -9.14 -18.39
C ALA A 346 -32.41 -8.45 -17.55
N LEU A 347 -32.77 -7.46 -16.74
CA LEU A 347 -31.83 -6.66 -15.96
C LEU A 347 -31.07 -7.50 -14.93
N ARG A 348 -31.74 -8.47 -14.31
CA ARG A 348 -31.11 -9.35 -13.32
C ARG A 348 -29.94 -10.13 -13.94
N ASN A 349 -30.12 -10.64 -15.15
CA ASN A 349 -29.08 -11.38 -15.87
C ASN A 349 -28.03 -10.44 -16.45
N ALA A 350 -28.43 -9.26 -16.93
CA ALA A 350 -27.53 -8.25 -17.48
C ALA A 350 -26.60 -7.63 -16.42
N PHE A 351 -26.99 -7.67 -15.15
CA PHE A 351 -26.22 -7.10 -14.05
C PHE A 351 -25.08 -8.01 -13.57
N ILE A 352 -25.07 -9.30 -13.92
CA ILE A 352 -24.06 -10.27 -13.44
C ILE A 352 -22.62 -9.80 -13.75
N PRO A 353 -22.28 -9.34 -14.97
CA PRO A 353 -20.92 -8.88 -15.26
C PRO A 353 -20.56 -7.59 -14.51
N ALA A 354 -21.53 -6.70 -14.27
CA ALA A 354 -21.31 -5.50 -13.46
C ALA A 354 -21.10 -5.83 -11.98
N ALA A 355 -21.81 -6.82 -11.44
CA ALA A 355 -21.59 -7.30 -10.09
C ALA A 355 -20.19 -7.91 -9.88
N ALA A 356 -19.66 -8.57 -10.91
CA ALA A 356 -18.32 -9.17 -10.87
C ALA A 356 -17.19 -8.13 -10.76
N THR A 357 -17.41 -6.88 -11.17
CA THR A 357 -16.41 -5.81 -11.08
C THR A 357 -16.49 -5.01 -9.77
N MET A 358 -17.51 -5.24 -8.92
CA MET A 358 -17.69 -4.50 -7.66
C MET A 358 -16.50 -4.64 -6.70
N GLY A 359 -15.86 -5.81 -6.66
CA GLY A 359 -14.71 -6.06 -5.79
C GLY A 359 -13.46 -5.31 -6.18
N GLN A 360 -13.26 -5.10 -7.48
CA GLN A 360 -12.16 -4.26 -7.97
C GLN A 360 -12.35 -2.81 -7.52
N ALA A 361 -13.59 -2.33 -7.38
CA ALA A 361 -13.85 -0.99 -6.88
C ALA A 361 -13.37 -0.78 -5.43
N LEU A 362 -13.23 -1.85 -4.62
CA LEU A 362 -12.66 -1.73 -3.28
C LEU A 362 -11.17 -1.39 -3.29
N THR A 363 -10.44 -1.67 -4.39
CA THR A 363 -9.02 -1.28 -4.47
C THR A 363 -8.84 0.22 -4.55
N ILE A 364 -9.87 1.00 -4.90
CA ILE A 364 -9.83 2.47 -4.87
C ILE A 364 -9.55 2.99 -3.46
N ILE A 365 -9.92 2.24 -2.41
CA ILE A 365 -9.68 2.63 -1.00
C ILE A 365 -8.18 2.78 -0.71
N VAL A 366 -7.31 1.97 -1.33
CA VAL A 366 -5.85 2.03 -1.09
C VAL A 366 -5.08 2.51 -2.30
N GLY A 367 -5.48 2.08 -3.50
CA GLY A 367 -4.87 2.51 -4.75
C GLY A 367 -5.13 3.98 -5.06
N GLY A 368 -6.29 4.51 -4.64
CA GLY A 368 -6.65 5.92 -4.77
C GLY A 368 -6.34 6.51 -6.14
N SER A 369 -6.06 7.80 -6.15
CA SER A 369 -5.40 8.46 -7.28
C SER A 369 -4.51 9.55 -6.71
N PHE A 370 -3.22 9.28 -6.62
CA PHE A 370 -2.25 10.23 -6.06
C PHE A 370 -2.31 11.60 -6.75
N LEU A 371 -2.64 11.64 -8.05
CA LEU A 371 -2.79 12.89 -8.80
C LEU A 371 -4.05 13.65 -8.37
N ILE A 372 -5.18 12.97 -8.22
CA ILE A 372 -6.43 13.61 -7.74
C ILE A 372 -6.21 14.09 -6.30
N GLU A 373 -5.64 13.24 -5.45
CA GLU A 373 -5.30 13.58 -4.07
C GLU A 373 -4.36 14.78 -3.97
N ARG A 374 -3.33 14.86 -4.83
CA ARG A 374 -2.41 16.00 -4.88
C ARG A 374 -3.08 17.29 -5.34
N ILE A 375 -3.99 17.23 -6.30
CA ILE A 375 -4.71 18.40 -6.85
C ILE A 375 -5.64 19.02 -5.80
N PHE A 376 -6.33 18.18 -5.02
CA PHE A 376 -7.31 18.63 -4.03
C PHE A 376 -6.75 18.69 -2.60
N ASP A 377 -5.45 18.48 -2.41
CA ASP A 377 -4.78 18.38 -1.11
C ASP A 377 -5.47 17.42 -0.12
N ILE A 378 -5.70 16.19 -0.58
CA ILE A 378 -6.33 15.13 0.19
C ILE A 378 -5.26 14.14 0.65
N ASP A 379 -5.13 13.95 1.96
CA ASP A 379 -4.17 13.01 2.55
C ASP A 379 -4.72 11.57 2.54
N GLY A 380 -4.74 10.96 1.35
CA GLY A 380 -5.16 9.58 1.13
C GLY A 380 -4.01 8.59 1.00
N PHE A 381 -4.36 7.30 0.83
CA PHE A 381 -3.36 6.23 0.62
C PHE A 381 -2.62 6.35 -0.72
N GLY A 382 -3.26 6.89 -1.76
CA GLY A 382 -2.62 7.03 -3.06
C GLY A 382 -1.43 7.99 -2.99
N LEU A 383 -1.62 9.15 -2.37
CA LEU A 383 -0.58 10.15 -2.16
C LEU A 383 0.50 9.64 -1.18
N MET A 384 0.12 8.95 -0.09
CA MET A 384 1.07 8.33 0.84
C MET A 384 1.98 7.31 0.14
N GLY A 385 1.39 6.43 -0.68
CA GLY A 385 2.13 5.42 -1.44
C GLY A 385 3.07 6.06 -2.48
N PHE A 386 2.63 7.12 -3.15
CA PHE A 386 3.47 7.87 -4.09
C PHE A 386 4.63 8.57 -3.39
N ASN A 387 4.38 9.29 -2.29
CA ASN A 387 5.42 9.95 -1.52
C ASN A 387 6.42 8.94 -0.98
N ALA A 388 5.96 7.80 -0.46
CA ALA A 388 6.83 6.73 -0.03
C ALA A 388 7.71 6.18 -1.16
N LEU A 389 7.21 6.11 -2.40
CA LEU A 389 8.04 5.71 -3.53
C LEU A 389 9.13 6.74 -3.85
N ILE A 390 8.78 8.03 -3.85
CA ILE A 390 9.73 9.13 -4.14
C ILE A 390 10.76 9.28 -3.03
N GLU A 391 10.33 9.20 -1.77
CA GLU A 391 11.18 9.29 -0.58
C GLU A 391 11.90 7.98 -0.26
N ARG A 392 11.67 6.94 -1.09
CA ARG A 392 12.20 5.59 -0.93
C ARG A 392 11.92 5.04 0.46
N ASP A 393 10.70 5.17 0.97
CA ASP A 393 10.30 4.55 2.24
C ASP A 393 9.73 3.14 2.03
N ASP A 394 10.64 2.17 2.01
CA ASP A 394 10.34 0.75 1.79
C ASP A 394 9.26 0.20 2.76
N SER A 395 9.26 0.65 4.02
CA SER A 395 8.28 0.21 5.02
C SER A 395 6.85 0.60 4.60
N ILE A 396 6.67 1.83 4.15
CA ILE A 396 5.36 2.35 3.72
C ILE A 396 4.94 1.74 2.38
N VAL A 397 5.87 1.60 1.43
CA VAL A 397 5.60 0.95 0.14
C VAL A 397 5.11 -0.49 0.36
N MET A 398 5.84 -1.26 1.15
CA MET A 398 5.49 -2.65 1.47
C MET A 398 4.14 -2.74 2.19
N ALA A 399 3.88 -1.86 3.16
CA ALA A 399 2.61 -1.82 3.88
C ALA A 399 1.43 -1.47 2.96
N THR A 400 1.59 -0.48 2.09
CA THR A 400 0.54 -0.01 1.18
C THR A 400 0.16 -1.10 0.18
N VAL A 401 1.15 -1.81 -0.38
CA VAL A 401 0.90 -2.93 -1.29
C VAL A 401 0.30 -4.13 -0.56
N ALA A 402 0.79 -4.46 0.65
CA ALA A 402 0.20 -5.53 1.45
C ALA A 402 -1.28 -5.26 1.75
N VAL A 403 -1.63 -4.08 2.25
CA VAL A 403 -3.04 -3.74 2.54
C VAL A 403 -3.87 -3.68 1.25
N GLY A 404 -3.35 -3.07 0.18
CA GLY A 404 -4.04 -2.97 -1.11
C GLY A 404 -4.32 -4.33 -1.75
N GLY A 405 -3.35 -5.24 -1.72
CA GLY A 405 -3.53 -6.61 -2.22
C GLY A 405 -4.47 -7.44 -1.36
N LEU A 406 -4.43 -7.27 -0.03
CA LEU A 406 -5.40 -7.89 0.86
C LEU A 406 -6.83 -7.43 0.53
N LEU A 407 -7.04 -6.12 0.35
CA LEU A 407 -8.33 -5.58 -0.06
C LEU A 407 -8.76 -6.06 -1.45
N LEU A 408 -7.85 -6.18 -2.41
CA LEU A 408 -8.15 -6.74 -3.72
C LEU A 408 -8.66 -8.18 -3.61
N MET A 409 -7.99 -9.04 -2.85
CA MET A 409 -8.42 -10.43 -2.65
C MET A 409 -9.75 -10.52 -1.90
N LEU A 410 -9.96 -9.68 -0.88
CA LEU A 410 -11.25 -9.60 -0.17
C LEU A 410 -12.36 -9.10 -1.09
N GLY A 411 -12.10 -8.08 -1.90
CA GLY A 411 -13.06 -7.56 -2.89
C GLY A 411 -13.40 -8.59 -3.95
N ASN A 412 -12.42 -9.35 -4.41
CA ASN A 412 -12.64 -10.48 -5.31
C ASN A 412 -13.60 -11.52 -4.72
N ILE A 413 -13.51 -11.81 -3.42
CA ILE A 413 -14.46 -12.72 -2.74
C ILE A 413 -15.86 -12.10 -2.63
N VAL A 414 -15.93 -10.81 -2.29
CA VAL A 414 -17.19 -10.07 -2.25
C VAL A 414 -17.87 -10.10 -3.62
N SER A 415 -17.13 -9.94 -4.71
CA SER A 415 -17.66 -10.01 -6.08
C SER A 415 -18.27 -11.37 -6.38
N ASP A 416 -17.60 -12.45 -6.01
CA ASP A 416 -18.15 -13.79 -6.27
C ASP A 416 -19.40 -14.03 -5.44
N LEU A 417 -19.42 -13.57 -4.17
CA LEU A 417 -20.61 -13.70 -3.32
C LEU A 417 -21.81 -12.98 -3.93
N ILE A 418 -21.61 -11.76 -4.44
CA ILE A 418 -22.68 -11.00 -5.10
C ILE A 418 -23.12 -11.73 -6.38
N THR A 419 -22.17 -12.16 -7.20
CA THR A 419 -22.43 -12.86 -8.47
C THR A 419 -23.17 -14.18 -8.25
N ALA A 420 -22.73 -14.98 -7.28
CA ALA A 420 -23.34 -16.26 -6.89
C ALA A 420 -24.78 -16.11 -6.38
N LYS A 421 -25.06 -15.01 -5.67
CA LYS A 421 -26.41 -14.69 -5.18
C LYS A 421 -27.33 -14.25 -6.32
N LEU A 422 -26.80 -13.55 -7.31
CA LEU A 422 -27.56 -13.07 -8.47
C LEU A 422 -27.95 -14.20 -9.42
N ASP A 423 -27.01 -15.11 -9.69
CA ASP A 423 -27.22 -16.28 -10.55
C ASP A 423 -26.83 -17.61 -9.84
N PRO A 424 -27.82 -18.36 -9.32
CA PRO A 424 -27.58 -19.65 -8.69
C PRO A 424 -27.18 -20.76 -9.66
N ARG A 425 -27.19 -20.51 -10.99
CA ARG A 425 -26.72 -21.46 -12.02
C ARG A 425 -25.21 -21.42 -12.18
N ILE A 426 -24.53 -20.40 -11.68
CA ILE A 426 -23.07 -20.32 -11.69
C ILE A 426 -22.53 -21.40 -10.76
N ARG A 427 -22.20 -22.55 -11.35
CA ARG A 427 -21.43 -23.61 -10.71
C ARG A 427 -19.96 -23.21 -10.84
N PHE A 428 -19.43 -22.60 -9.79
CA PHE A 428 -17.99 -22.43 -9.68
C PHE A 428 -17.36 -23.82 -9.46
N GLU A 429 -16.72 -24.36 -10.49
CA GLU A 429 -16.02 -25.65 -10.45
C GLU A 429 -14.69 -25.61 -9.67
#